data_AF-A0A7Y3UBN5-F1
#
_entry.id   AF-A0A7Y3UBN5-F1
#
_cell.length_a   1.000
_cell.length_b   1.000
_cell.length_c   1.000
_cell.angle_alpha   90.00
_cell.angle_beta   90.00
_cell.angle_gamma   90.00
#
_symmetry.space_group_name_H-M   'P 1'
#
loop_
_entity.id
_entity.type
_entity.pdbx_description
1 polymer ?
#
loop_
_entity_poly.entity_id
_entity_poly.type
_entity_poly.pdbx_seq_one_letter_code
_entity_poly.pdbx_strand_id
1 'polypeptide(L)'
;MMRLFMIPMAVAIGGLAVAPAVQGQSDSSAWSQWRANTAKTGSAVADGPALTHDWTRDDVDIVAPGGFSVGSNGDIYYKSMDDDGTWVYRIDPADGSTVAKSINLGGVVGSYSGVAVGVEQLYTTVYVAEGDTSIIVLDKNTLDVLGTISHPEFLGLRGTPVISEVPNQFGNYTLYVVDRNGIQMHAVDATTGDLLWSYDLPADVSFGQLGPLWLDGNNRQVVAHFCNAQNFGGVAIADNGDGTYEELWVGGPDSFNWWGSGALSADGLRIYVTTFNDGDVPPLWAIDVEDGSIVWDVPGYRDDPDREMNFFARPAVVDDRVYCGGGRGVVACYQDLGGRAELMWDYRDQEDEYTCLSAVKAQDGNTYIYAVRQGLIQIPNRGTLVVLRDDGDTYTKLLETDLDGLMLPTLYSNSSCTIDDAGNLYIGGGNSFDEGVNPGGIYKFTPDVTGLALTTVGTCPGDMRFKADGATANEKVAFIYAEGTGSVSIPSGNPCVGTMLGLNGTAKLAGVVNADATGLAKFDTRVPSKACGRIYMQALDLTTCGTSNVVLIE
;
A
#
# COMPACT_ATOMS: atom_id res chain seq x y z
N MET A 1 16.20 -31.22 75.50
CA MET A 1 15.42 -30.07 74.99
C MET A 1 15.86 -29.82 73.56
N MET A 2 15.07 -30.26 72.59
CA MET A 2 15.31 -29.97 71.17
C MET A 2 13.91 -29.92 70.53
N ARG A 3 13.45 -28.71 70.19
CA ARG A 3 12.18 -28.49 69.49
C ARG A 3 12.47 -28.44 68.00
N LEU A 4 11.84 -29.36 67.27
CA LEU A 4 11.80 -29.40 65.81
C LEU A 4 10.75 -28.38 65.33
N PHE A 5 11.14 -27.41 64.51
CA PHE A 5 10.21 -26.57 63.75
C PHE A 5 10.13 -27.11 62.32
N MET A 6 8.94 -27.56 61.90
CA MET A 6 8.61 -27.81 60.50
C MET A 6 8.07 -26.51 59.90
N ILE A 7 8.67 -26.06 58.80
CA ILE A 7 8.12 -25.02 57.91
C ILE A 7 7.57 -25.77 56.68
N PRO A 8 6.28 -25.63 56.32
CA PRO A 8 5.77 -26.19 55.08
C PRO A 8 6.21 -25.30 53.91
N MET A 9 7.00 -25.89 53.01
CA MET A 9 7.38 -25.28 51.74
C MET A 9 6.25 -25.58 50.74
N ALA A 10 5.44 -24.57 50.43
CA ALA A 10 4.45 -24.66 49.35
C ALA A 10 5.18 -24.55 48.02
N VAL A 11 5.25 -25.64 47.26
CA VAL A 11 5.70 -25.64 45.87
C VAL A 11 4.52 -25.16 45.02
N ALA A 12 4.56 -23.91 44.58
CA ALA A 12 3.68 -23.42 43.53
C ALA A 12 4.15 -24.03 42.20
N ILE A 13 3.38 -24.99 41.69
CA ILE A 13 3.53 -25.48 40.32
C ILE A 13 2.90 -24.41 39.43
N GLY A 14 3.68 -23.40 39.06
CA GLY A 14 3.33 -22.48 37.99
C GLY A 14 3.34 -23.27 36.69
N GLY A 15 2.17 -23.47 36.09
CA GLY A 15 2.07 -23.98 34.74
C GLY A 15 2.72 -22.95 33.81
N LEU A 16 3.88 -23.29 33.25
CA LEU A 16 4.38 -22.62 32.07
C LEU A 16 3.37 -22.89 30.96
N ALA A 17 2.53 -21.89 30.67
CA ALA A 17 1.91 -21.79 29.36
C ALA A 17 3.07 -21.66 28.38
N VAL A 18 3.28 -22.70 27.58
CA VAL A 18 4.18 -22.65 26.45
C VAL A 18 3.54 -21.65 25.49
N ALA A 19 4.09 -20.44 25.41
CA ALA A 19 3.70 -19.49 24.38
C ALA A 19 3.87 -20.18 23.03
N PRO A 20 2.85 -20.18 22.15
CA PRO A 20 3.00 -20.74 20.82
C PRO A 20 4.22 -20.11 20.16
N ALA A 21 5.05 -20.94 19.52
CA ALA A 21 6.23 -20.47 18.79
C ALA A 21 5.79 -19.38 17.78
N VAL A 22 6.41 -18.21 17.87
CA VAL A 22 6.15 -17.05 17.00
C VAL A 22 6.41 -17.48 15.55
N GLN A 23 5.33 -17.70 14.81
CA GLN A 23 5.35 -17.86 13.36
C GLN A 23 5.63 -16.46 12.78
N GLY A 24 6.63 -16.34 11.90
CA GLY A 24 7.17 -15.04 11.49
C GLY A 24 6.11 -14.09 10.94
N GLN A 25 6.01 -12.87 11.51
CA GLN A 25 5.05 -11.82 11.17
C GLN A 25 5.34 -11.08 9.85
N SER A 26 6.23 -11.60 9.01
CA SER A 26 6.78 -10.89 7.84
C SER A 26 6.75 -11.71 6.54
N ASP A 27 5.84 -12.68 6.42
CA ASP A 27 5.57 -13.28 5.11
C ASP A 27 4.66 -12.37 4.27
N SER A 28 4.36 -12.76 3.02
CA SER A 28 3.46 -12.02 2.12
C SER A 28 2.03 -11.86 2.67
N SER A 29 1.78 -12.36 3.87
CA SER A 29 0.51 -12.40 4.56
C SER A 29 0.31 -11.16 5.48
N ALA A 30 1.38 -10.39 5.72
CA ALA A 30 1.41 -9.21 6.58
C ALA A 30 1.37 -7.90 5.78
N TRP A 31 0.70 -6.89 6.36
CA TRP A 31 0.69 -5.50 5.89
C TRP A 31 1.35 -4.66 6.98
N SER A 32 2.66 -4.78 7.05
CA SER A 32 3.48 -4.31 8.17
C SER A 32 3.50 -2.80 8.30
N GLN A 33 3.15 -2.07 7.25
CA GLN A 33 3.17 -0.62 7.25
C GLN A 33 2.03 -0.06 6.41
N TRP A 34 1.75 1.22 6.65
CA TRP A 34 0.83 1.95 5.80
C TRP A 34 1.26 1.93 4.33
N ARG A 35 0.30 1.63 3.43
CA ARG A 35 0.49 1.39 1.98
C ARG A 35 1.31 0.14 1.61
N ALA A 36 1.19 -0.92 2.40
CA ALA A 36 1.70 -2.28 2.16
C ALA A 36 3.20 -2.45 2.26
N ASN A 37 3.96 -1.65 1.53
CA ASN A 37 5.38 -1.84 1.32
C ASN A 37 6.17 -0.53 1.40
N THR A 38 7.49 -0.68 1.36
CA THR A 38 8.46 0.39 1.56
C THR A 38 8.42 1.40 0.41
N ALA A 39 8.08 0.94 -0.80
CA ALA A 39 7.82 1.73 -1.99
C ALA A 39 6.45 2.46 -1.98
N LYS A 40 5.63 2.24 -0.92
CA LYS A 40 4.32 2.87 -0.68
C LYS A 40 3.36 2.79 -1.87
N THR A 41 3.50 1.76 -2.70
CA THR A 41 2.60 1.50 -3.84
C THR A 41 1.15 1.33 -3.39
N GLY A 42 0.93 0.93 -2.14
CA GLY A 42 -0.38 0.54 -1.65
C GLY A 42 -0.90 -0.68 -2.39
N SER A 43 -0.01 -1.50 -2.95
CA SER A 43 -0.35 -2.57 -3.87
C SER A 43 0.30 -3.88 -3.51
N ALA A 44 -0.46 -4.95 -3.67
CA ALA A 44 0.05 -6.26 -3.99
C ALA A 44 -0.06 -6.45 -5.53
N VAL A 45 0.60 -7.44 -6.14
CA VAL A 45 0.73 -7.53 -7.61
C VAL A 45 -0.66 -7.45 -8.29
N ALA A 46 -0.83 -6.64 -9.33
CA ALA A 46 -2.13 -6.50 -10.00
C ALA A 46 -2.22 -7.31 -11.31
N ASP A 47 -3.37 -7.89 -11.60
CA ASP A 47 -3.64 -8.57 -12.88
C ASP A 47 -3.77 -7.59 -14.06
N GLY A 48 -4.17 -6.35 -13.78
CA GLY A 48 -4.43 -5.30 -14.77
C GLY A 48 -4.99 -4.03 -14.10
N PRO A 49 -5.47 -3.05 -14.89
CA PRO A 49 -5.98 -1.83 -14.31
C PRO A 49 -7.39 -2.03 -13.74
N ALA A 50 -7.61 -1.69 -12.46
CA ALA A 50 -8.95 -1.54 -11.88
C ALA A 50 -9.75 -0.41 -12.54
N LEU A 51 -10.60 -0.76 -13.51
CA LEU A 51 -11.39 0.21 -14.30
C LEU A 51 -12.90 0.09 -14.05
N THR A 52 -13.36 -1.07 -13.59
CA THR A 52 -14.79 -1.37 -13.46
C THR A 52 -15.22 -1.16 -12.03
N HIS A 53 -16.13 -0.21 -11.79
CA HIS A 53 -16.80 -0.07 -10.50
C HIS A 53 -17.58 -1.35 -10.21
N ASP A 54 -17.31 -1.95 -9.05
CA ASP A 54 -17.92 -3.22 -8.62
C ASP A 54 -19.04 -2.93 -7.62
N TRP A 55 -18.69 -2.33 -6.48
CA TRP A 55 -19.64 -1.97 -5.45
C TRP A 55 -19.26 -0.68 -4.72
N THR A 56 -20.27 -0.08 -4.09
CA THR A 56 -20.15 1.06 -3.18
C THR A 56 -20.77 0.70 -1.85
N ARG A 57 -20.15 1.14 -0.78
CA ARG A 57 -20.69 1.13 0.58
C ARG A 57 -20.77 2.55 1.10
N ASP A 58 -21.97 3.04 1.36
CA ASP A 58 -22.28 4.42 1.78
C ASP A 58 -22.77 4.51 3.23
N ASP A 59 -22.79 3.38 3.94
CA ASP A 59 -23.22 3.23 5.33
C ASP A 59 -22.05 3.06 6.31
N VAL A 60 -20.90 3.65 5.99
CA VAL A 60 -19.71 3.59 6.86
C VAL A 60 -19.48 4.90 7.59
N ASP A 61 -18.96 4.77 8.81
CA ASP A 61 -18.32 5.88 9.50
C ASP A 61 -17.08 6.34 8.69
N ILE A 62 -16.59 7.53 8.98
CA ILE A 62 -15.47 8.14 8.26
C ILE A 62 -14.23 7.24 8.40
N VAL A 63 -13.66 6.81 7.27
CA VAL A 63 -12.39 6.07 7.23
C VAL A 63 -11.27 6.97 7.75
N ALA A 64 -10.58 6.50 8.79
CA ALA A 64 -9.56 7.28 9.47
C ALA A 64 -8.30 7.46 8.59
N PRO A 65 -7.56 8.58 8.76
CA PRO A 65 -6.27 8.78 8.09
C PRO A 65 -5.29 7.65 8.39
N GLY A 66 -4.94 6.90 7.36
CA GLY A 66 -4.21 5.62 7.48
C GLY A 66 -4.87 4.52 6.66
N GLY A 67 -6.12 4.70 6.25
CA GLY A 67 -6.68 3.99 5.12
C GLY A 67 -6.93 2.50 5.36
N PHE A 68 -6.80 1.71 4.29
CA PHE A 68 -7.00 0.26 4.29
C PHE A 68 -5.67 -0.48 4.40
N SER A 69 -5.78 -1.67 4.96
CA SER A 69 -4.76 -2.70 4.92
C SER A 69 -5.40 -4.00 4.43
N VAL A 70 -4.66 -4.76 3.63
CA VAL A 70 -5.14 -6.04 3.09
C VAL A 70 -4.50 -7.16 3.89
N GLY A 71 -5.32 -8.06 4.41
CA GLY A 71 -4.83 -9.30 5.00
C GLY A 71 -4.45 -10.32 3.94
N SER A 72 -3.55 -11.22 4.31
CA SER A 72 -3.19 -12.44 3.57
C SER A 72 -4.31 -13.25 2.93
N ASN A 73 -5.49 -13.19 3.53
CA ASN A 73 -6.68 -13.92 3.12
C ASN A 73 -7.56 -13.12 2.15
N GLY A 74 -7.10 -11.92 1.73
CA GLY A 74 -7.82 -10.99 0.87
C GLY A 74 -8.75 -10.03 1.62
N ASP A 75 -8.93 -10.20 2.94
CA ASP A 75 -9.83 -9.33 3.68
C ASP A 75 -9.29 -7.91 3.79
N ILE A 76 -10.22 -6.95 3.80
CA ILE A 76 -9.88 -5.54 3.90
C ILE A 76 -10.16 -5.06 5.32
N TYR A 77 -9.15 -4.44 5.91
CA TYR A 77 -9.19 -3.87 7.26
C TYR A 77 -9.09 -2.36 7.17
N TYR A 78 -9.90 -1.65 7.96
CA TYR A 78 -9.73 -0.22 8.14
C TYR A 78 -10.19 0.20 9.53
N LYS A 79 -9.69 1.34 9.97
CA LYS A 79 -10.19 2.03 11.16
C LYS A 79 -11.14 3.14 10.72
N SER A 80 -12.24 3.30 11.44
CA SER A 80 -13.11 4.47 11.33
C SER A 80 -13.11 5.28 12.62
N MET A 81 -13.59 6.51 12.52
CA MET A 81 -13.81 7.39 13.66
C MET A 81 -15.03 8.30 13.45
N ASP A 82 -15.67 8.66 14.54
CA ASP A 82 -16.67 9.72 14.65
C ASP A 82 -16.57 10.40 16.04
N ASP A 83 -17.57 11.21 16.39
CA ASP A 83 -17.64 11.90 17.70
C ASP A 83 -17.81 10.95 18.89
N ASP A 84 -18.37 9.77 18.65
CA ASP A 84 -18.69 8.78 19.67
C ASP A 84 -17.54 7.80 19.90
N GLY A 85 -16.59 7.69 18.97
CA GLY A 85 -15.31 7.01 19.16
C GLY A 85 -14.72 6.45 17.88
N THR A 86 -14.03 5.31 18.01
CA THR A 86 -13.32 4.67 16.90
C THR A 86 -13.57 3.17 16.88
N TRP A 87 -13.57 2.60 15.68
CA TRP A 87 -13.77 1.16 15.47
C TRP A 87 -12.82 0.65 14.40
N VAL A 88 -12.48 -0.63 14.48
CA VAL A 88 -11.84 -1.35 13.39
C VAL A 88 -12.87 -2.25 12.74
N TYR A 89 -12.85 -2.27 11.41
CA TYR A 89 -13.71 -3.09 10.57
C TYR A 89 -12.87 -4.06 9.77
N ARG A 90 -13.46 -5.24 9.54
CA ARG A 90 -13.03 -6.24 8.57
C ARG A 90 -14.20 -6.42 7.60
N ILE A 91 -13.96 -6.18 6.32
CA ILE A 91 -15.00 -6.29 5.29
C ILE A 91 -14.63 -7.37 4.27
N ASP A 92 -15.66 -8.00 3.72
CA ASP A 92 -15.51 -8.98 2.64
C ASP A 92 -15.19 -8.22 1.33
N PRO A 93 -14.06 -8.49 0.66
CA PRO A 93 -13.74 -7.85 -0.61
C PRO A 93 -14.76 -8.16 -1.72
N ALA A 94 -15.51 -9.25 -1.64
CA ALA A 94 -16.46 -9.66 -2.67
C ALA A 94 -17.66 -8.70 -2.78
N ASP A 95 -18.20 -8.24 -1.66
CA ASP A 95 -19.43 -7.43 -1.64
C ASP A 95 -19.38 -6.21 -0.69
N GLY A 96 -18.27 -6.00 0.01
CA GLY A 96 -18.08 -4.89 0.94
C GLY A 96 -18.79 -5.07 2.28
N SER A 97 -19.46 -6.19 2.51
CA SER A 97 -20.20 -6.45 3.75
C SER A 97 -19.27 -6.53 4.95
N THR A 98 -19.76 -6.12 6.13
CA THR A 98 -18.98 -6.20 7.37
C THR A 98 -18.92 -7.65 7.83
N VAL A 99 -17.72 -8.24 7.83
CA VAL A 99 -17.44 -9.56 8.38
C VAL A 99 -17.31 -9.47 9.89
N ALA A 100 -16.58 -8.46 10.37
CA ALA A 100 -16.42 -8.18 11.79
C ALA A 100 -16.27 -6.68 12.05
N LYS A 101 -16.68 -6.23 13.24
CA LYS A 101 -16.49 -4.88 13.76
C LYS A 101 -16.03 -5.00 15.22
N SER A 102 -14.98 -4.28 15.59
CA SER A 102 -14.52 -4.22 16.99
C SER A 102 -15.58 -3.56 17.88
N ILE A 103 -15.41 -3.66 19.20
CA ILE A 103 -16.09 -2.74 20.12
C ILE A 103 -15.64 -1.29 19.84
N ASN A 104 -16.38 -0.30 20.36
CA ASN A 104 -15.88 1.07 20.37
C ASN A 104 -14.59 1.13 21.21
N LEU A 105 -13.49 1.50 20.57
CA LEU A 105 -12.17 1.57 21.17
C LEU A 105 -11.95 2.91 21.92
N GLY A 106 -12.95 3.78 21.91
CA GLY A 106 -12.87 5.16 22.38
C GLY A 106 -12.16 6.06 21.37
N GLY A 107 -11.53 7.11 21.88
CA GLY A 107 -10.83 8.10 21.07
C GLY A 107 -11.67 9.33 20.79
N VAL A 108 -11.02 10.35 20.25
CA VAL A 108 -11.64 11.62 19.84
C VAL A 108 -11.21 11.99 18.43
N VAL A 109 -11.80 13.07 17.89
CA VAL A 109 -11.29 13.76 16.70
C VAL A 109 -9.78 13.97 16.83
N GLY A 110 -9.01 13.40 15.91
CA GLY A 110 -7.56 13.36 16.01
C GLY A 110 -6.96 11.98 16.27
N SER A 111 -7.77 10.95 16.53
CA SER A 111 -7.34 9.54 16.58
C SER A 111 -7.06 8.98 15.19
N TYR A 112 -6.28 9.74 14.43
CA TYR A 112 -5.92 9.51 13.05
C TYR A 112 -4.94 8.35 12.93
N SER A 113 -5.43 7.15 12.65
CA SER A 113 -4.58 6.00 12.42
C SER A 113 -5.26 4.99 11.49
N GLY A 114 -4.45 4.27 10.74
CA GLY A 114 -4.88 3.07 10.04
C GLY A 114 -4.74 1.85 10.94
N VAL A 115 -4.62 0.69 10.30
CA VAL A 115 -4.43 -0.59 10.97
C VAL A 115 -3.16 -1.24 10.41
N ALA A 116 -2.25 -1.64 11.28
CA ALA A 116 -1.14 -2.51 10.89
C ALA A 116 -1.58 -3.97 10.98
N VAL A 117 -1.31 -4.77 9.95
CA VAL A 117 -1.74 -6.18 9.89
C VAL A 117 -0.54 -7.07 10.11
N GLY A 118 -0.47 -7.70 11.29
CA GLY A 118 0.42 -8.82 11.53
C GLY A 118 -0.18 -10.13 11.03
N VAL A 119 0.49 -11.25 11.30
CA VAL A 119 0.03 -12.58 10.86
C VAL A 119 -1.30 -12.96 11.52
N GLU A 120 -1.38 -12.87 12.86
CA GLU A 120 -2.57 -13.24 13.64
C GLU A 120 -3.27 -12.05 14.30
N GLN A 121 -2.63 -10.88 14.33
CA GLN A 121 -3.07 -9.72 15.11
C GLN A 121 -3.15 -8.47 14.24
N LEU A 122 -3.99 -7.53 14.67
CA LEU A 122 -4.03 -6.17 14.15
C LEU A 122 -3.60 -5.20 15.24
N TYR A 123 -2.94 -4.12 14.83
CA TYR A 123 -2.52 -3.05 15.73
C TYR A 123 -3.04 -1.71 15.24
N THR A 124 -3.59 -0.92 16.14
CA THR A 124 -3.97 0.47 15.85
C THR A 124 -3.75 1.37 17.07
N THR A 125 -3.40 2.63 16.86
CA THR A 125 -3.31 3.62 17.95
C THR A 125 -4.67 4.22 18.23
N VAL A 126 -4.96 4.50 19.50
CA VAL A 126 -6.13 5.26 19.94
C VAL A 126 -5.66 6.46 20.75
N TYR A 127 -6.21 7.64 20.45
CA TYR A 127 -5.92 8.89 21.14
C TYR A 127 -7.23 9.44 21.71
N VAL A 128 -7.31 9.57 23.03
CA VAL A 128 -8.45 10.15 23.74
C VAL A 128 -8.11 11.57 24.21
N ALA A 129 -6.97 11.71 24.88
CA ALA A 129 -6.45 12.98 25.37
C ALA A 129 -4.94 12.88 25.55
N GLU A 130 -4.31 14.01 25.90
CA GLU A 130 -2.89 14.01 26.26
C GLU A 130 -2.64 13.10 27.48
N GLY A 131 -1.73 12.13 27.33
CA GLY A 131 -1.44 11.10 28.34
C GLY A 131 -2.49 10.00 28.44
N ASP A 132 -3.54 10.03 27.62
CA ASP A 132 -4.58 8.99 27.52
C ASP A 132 -4.65 8.47 26.09
N THR A 133 -3.70 7.59 25.80
CA THR A 133 -3.48 7.01 24.48
C THR A 133 -2.91 5.61 24.62
N SER A 134 -3.13 4.77 23.62
CA SER A 134 -2.68 3.37 23.66
C SER A 134 -2.55 2.77 22.26
N ILE A 135 -1.87 1.63 22.20
CA ILE A 135 -1.93 0.72 21.06
C ILE A 135 -2.93 -0.38 21.43
N ILE A 136 -3.94 -0.58 20.57
CA ILE A 136 -4.91 -1.65 20.71
C ILE A 136 -4.46 -2.84 19.89
N VAL A 137 -4.44 -4.02 20.52
CA VAL A 137 -4.14 -5.30 19.87
C VAL A 137 -5.45 -6.05 19.67
N LEU A 138 -5.79 -6.36 18.42
CA LEU A 138 -7.01 -7.07 18.06
C LEU A 138 -6.69 -8.44 17.46
N ASP A 139 -7.59 -9.40 17.65
CA ASP A 139 -7.60 -10.64 16.88
C ASP A 139 -7.92 -10.32 15.42
N LYS A 140 -7.09 -10.77 14.47
CA LYS A 140 -7.27 -10.45 13.04
C LYS A 140 -8.55 -11.01 12.44
N ASN A 141 -9.10 -12.09 13.00
CA ASN A 141 -10.29 -12.74 12.49
C ASN A 141 -11.57 -12.19 13.14
N THR A 142 -11.60 -12.09 14.48
CA THR A 142 -12.81 -11.69 15.21
C THR A 142 -12.90 -10.21 15.51
N LEU A 143 -11.76 -9.49 15.47
CA LEU A 143 -11.60 -8.12 15.96
C LEU A 143 -11.89 -7.95 17.46
N ASP A 144 -11.85 -9.05 18.22
CA ASP A 144 -11.89 -8.98 19.68
C ASP A 144 -10.60 -8.31 20.21
N VAL A 145 -10.74 -7.49 21.24
CA VAL A 145 -9.58 -6.87 21.91
C VAL A 145 -8.81 -7.93 22.67
N LEU A 146 -7.60 -8.24 22.20
CA LEU A 146 -6.68 -9.17 22.85
C LEU A 146 -5.88 -8.48 23.95
N GLY A 147 -5.61 -7.18 23.78
CA GLY A 147 -4.86 -6.40 24.75
C GLY A 147 -4.82 -4.92 24.42
N THR A 148 -4.36 -4.15 25.39
CA THR A 148 -4.11 -2.71 25.28
C THR A 148 -2.71 -2.46 25.81
N ILE A 149 -1.85 -1.90 24.96
CA ILE A 149 -0.50 -1.51 25.33
C ILE A 149 -0.55 -0.01 25.64
N SER A 150 -0.33 0.33 26.90
CA SER A 150 -0.20 1.70 27.37
C SER A 150 1.09 1.87 28.15
N HIS A 151 1.66 3.07 28.09
CA HIS A 151 2.90 3.39 28.79
C HIS A 151 2.84 4.85 29.28
N PRO A 152 3.40 5.19 30.46
CA PRO A 152 3.39 6.57 30.95
C PRO A 152 4.11 7.59 30.05
N GLU A 153 4.99 7.12 29.16
CA GLU A 153 5.65 7.99 28.16
C GLU A 153 4.75 8.30 26.96
N PHE A 154 3.65 7.57 26.76
CA PHE A 154 2.73 7.85 25.68
C PHE A 154 1.84 9.04 26.07
N LEU A 155 2.11 10.18 25.46
CA LEU A 155 1.40 11.44 25.63
C LEU A 155 0.38 11.68 24.51
N GLY A 156 0.52 11.07 23.33
CA GLY A 156 -0.41 11.29 22.23
C GLY A 156 -0.12 10.49 20.97
N LEU A 157 -0.24 9.16 21.03
CA LEU A 157 0.00 8.29 19.88
C LEU A 157 -1.03 8.56 18.78
N ARG A 158 -0.54 8.98 17.61
CA ARG A 158 -1.35 9.22 16.42
C ARG A 158 -0.56 8.83 15.18
N GLY A 159 -1.23 8.21 14.22
CA GLY A 159 -0.61 7.57 13.07
C GLY A 159 -0.74 6.05 13.14
N THR A 160 -0.59 5.42 11.98
CA THR A 160 -0.64 3.96 11.85
C THR A 160 0.62 3.38 12.46
N PRO A 161 0.52 2.42 13.41
CA PRO A 161 1.68 1.64 13.82
C PRO A 161 2.37 1.00 12.61
N VAL A 162 3.66 0.74 12.71
CA VAL A 162 4.40 -0.04 11.72
C VAL A 162 5.14 -1.18 12.42
N ILE A 163 5.17 -2.35 11.80
CA ILE A 163 5.71 -3.59 12.37
C ILE A 163 7.08 -3.84 11.74
N SER A 164 8.08 -4.21 12.55
CA SER A 164 9.39 -4.60 12.05
C SER A 164 9.32 -5.84 11.15
N GLU A 165 10.28 -5.97 10.24
CA GLU A 165 10.47 -7.18 9.43
C GLU A 165 11.43 -8.18 10.10
N VAL A 166 12.23 -7.69 11.05
CA VAL A 166 13.16 -8.51 11.83
C VAL A 166 12.73 -8.60 13.29
N PRO A 167 12.89 -9.77 13.93
CA PRO A 167 12.59 -9.93 15.34
C PRO A 167 13.65 -9.23 16.21
N ASN A 168 13.23 -8.74 17.37
CA ASN A 168 14.06 -8.23 18.44
C ASN A 168 14.76 -9.36 19.21
N GLN A 169 15.53 -8.99 20.24
CA GLN A 169 16.31 -9.89 21.11
C GLN A 169 15.47 -10.96 21.84
N PHE A 170 14.16 -10.76 21.95
CA PHE A 170 13.23 -11.70 22.55
C PHE A 170 12.60 -12.66 21.53
N GLY A 171 12.92 -12.49 20.24
CA GLY A 171 12.29 -13.23 19.14
C GLY A 171 10.91 -12.71 18.74
N ASN A 172 10.49 -11.57 19.30
CA ASN A 172 9.23 -10.91 18.98
C ASN A 172 9.46 -9.81 17.94
N TYR A 173 8.40 -9.31 17.34
CA TYR A 173 8.49 -8.15 16.46
C TYR A 173 8.32 -6.84 17.24
N THR A 174 8.85 -5.76 16.68
CA THR A 174 8.76 -4.41 17.24
C THR A 174 7.67 -3.63 16.51
N LEU A 175 6.81 -2.95 17.27
CA LEU A 175 5.93 -1.90 16.76
C LEU A 175 6.65 -0.56 16.89
N TYR A 176 6.63 0.24 15.83
CA TYR A 176 7.03 1.63 15.88
C TYR A 176 5.79 2.52 15.82
N VAL A 177 5.74 3.54 16.67
CA VAL A 177 4.64 4.51 16.75
C VAL A 177 5.19 5.93 16.93
N VAL A 178 4.42 6.92 16.46
CA VAL A 178 4.73 8.35 16.68
C VAL A 178 3.82 8.90 17.76
N ASP A 179 4.43 9.55 18.72
CA ASP A 179 3.78 10.34 19.74
C ASP A 179 3.80 11.81 19.36
N ARG A 180 2.61 12.35 19.03
CA ARG A 180 2.50 13.73 18.57
C ARG A 180 2.60 14.76 19.69
N ASN A 181 2.16 14.41 20.89
CA ASN A 181 2.18 15.34 22.02
C ASN A 181 3.52 15.29 22.75
N GLY A 182 4.15 14.11 22.81
CA GLY A 182 5.48 13.91 23.35
C GLY A 182 6.60 14.29 22.40
N ILE A 183 6.30 14.46 21.11
CA ILE A 183 7.31 14.75 20.07
C ILE A 183 8.35 13.63 20.04
N GLN A 184 7.87 12.39 20.00
CA GLN A 184 8.70 11.20 20.13
C GLN A 184 8.33 10.11 19.13
N MET A 185 9.29 9.25 18.83
CA MET A 185 9.07 7.95 18.22
C MET A 185 9.37 6.87 19.26
N HIS A 186 8.50 5.86 19.37
CA HIS A 186 8.70 4.75 20.29
C HIS A 186 8.82 3.44 19.54
N ALA A 187 9.69 2.56 20.03
CA ALA A 187 9.70 1.14 19.72
C ALA A 187 9.11 0.36 20.89
N VAL A 188 8.19 -0.55 20.58
CA VAL A 188 7.41 -1.31 21.57
C VAL A 188 7.43 -2.77 21.17
N ASP A 189 7.70 -3.68 22.11
CA ASP A 189 7.58 -5.10 21.83
C ASP A 189 6.12 -5.47 21.55
N ALA A 190 5.82 -6.00 20.36
CA ALA A 190 4.46 -6.27 19.92
C ALA A 190 3.73 -7.33 20.77
N THR A 191 4.49 -8.16 21.51
CA THR A 191 3.97 -9.26 22.30
C THR A 191 3.84 -8.90 23.78
N THR A 192 4.88 -8.31 24.38
CA THR A 192 4.87 -7.96 25.81
C THR A 192 4.27 -6.58 26.07
N GLY A 193 4.29 -5.69 25.07
CA GLY A 193 3.94 -4.29 25.22
C GLY A 193 5.01 -3.46 25.93
N ASP A 194 6.19 -4.03 26.17
CA ASP A 194 7.28 -3.30 26.81
C ASP A 194 7.81 -2.21 25.87
N LEU A 195 8.02 -1.01 26.41
CA LEU A 195 8.73 0.05 25.72
C LEU A 195 10.22 -0.35 25.61
N LEU A 196 10.68 -0.53 24.37
CA LEU A 196 12.07 -0.88 24.07
C LEU A 196 12.94 0.36 24.09
N TRP A 197 12.54 1.40 23.34
CA TRP A 197 13.23 2.68 23.31
C TRP A 197 12.31 3.82 22.88
N SER A 198 12.73 5.05 23.19
CA SER A 198 12.11 6.31 22.77
C SER A 198 13.17 7.21 22.13
N TYR A 199 12.81 7.89 21.05
CA TYR A 199 13.64 8.87 20.35
C TYR A 199 12.93 10.23 20.33
N ASP A 200 13.61 11.28 20.79
CA ASP A 200 13.11 12.65 20.77
C ASP A 200 13.19 13.23 19.36
N LEU A 201 12.04 13.53 18.76
CA LEU A 201 11.98 14.15 17.45
C LEU A 201 12.39 15.64 17.57
N PRO A 202 13.16 16.18 16.63
CA PRO A 202 13.75 17.51 16.79
C PRO A 202 12.77 18.67 16.51
N ALA A 203 11.53 18.38 16.08
CA ALA A 203 10.52 19.39 15.81
C ALA A 203 9.09 18.87 16.02
N ASP A 204 8.14 19.81 16.12
CA ASP A 204 6.71 19.51 16.26
C ASP A 204 6.22 18.55 15.16
N VAL A 205 5.44 17.58 15.58
CA VAL A 205 4.96 16.42 14.82
C VAL A 205 3.45 16.48 14.61
N SER A 206 2.90 17.69 14.56
CA SER A 206 1.48 17.99 14.36
C SER A 206 0.81 17.06 13.33
N PHE A 207 1.51 16.76 12.23
CA PHE A 207 1.14 15.72 11.28
C PHE A 207 2.37 14.97 10.75
N GLY A 208 2.21 13.67 10.48
CA GLY A 208 3.25 12.76 10.00
C GLY A 208 2.82 11.30 10.12
N GLN A 209 3.41 10.43 9.31
CA GLN A 209 3.27 8.97 9.39
C GLN A 209 4.66 8.33 9.33
N LEU A 210 4.84 7.20 9.99
CA LEU A 210 6.10 6.47 9.89
C LEU A 210 6.27 5.89 8.48
N GLY A 211 7.49 5.95 7.99
CA GLY A 211 7.90 5.30 6.76
C GLY A 211 8.79 6.16 5.85
N PRO A 212 9.58 5.50 4.99
CA PRO A 212 9.56 4.04 4.76
C PRO A 212 10.27 3.27 5.89
N LEU A 213 10.06 1.95 5.88
CA LEU A 213 10.85 0.98 6.63
C LEU A 213 11.85 0.35 5.67
N TRP A 214 13.05 -0.03 6.14
CA TRP A 214 13.97 -0.84 5.34
C TRP A 214 14.95 -1.58 6.25
N LEU A 215 15.77 -2.46 5.66
CA LEU A 215 16.87 -3.10 6.37
C LEU A 215 18.19 -2.44 5.96
N ASP A 216 19.02 -2.07 6.93
CA ASP A 216 20.36 -1.55 6.64
C ASP A 216 21.36 -2.66 6.25
N GLY A 217 22.60 -2.29 5.97
CA GLY A 217 23.67 -3.24 5.64
C GLY A 217 24.02 -4.25 6.76
N ASN A 218 23.53 -4.02 7.98
CA ASN A 218 23.67 -4.92 9.13
C ASN A 218 22.39 -5.74 9.40
N ASN A 219 21.40 -5.68 8.50
CA ASN A 219 20.10 -6.35 8.63
C ASN A 219 19.32 -5.88 9.88
N ARG A 220 19.48 -4.61 10.28
CA ARG A 220 18.69 -3.95 11.31
C ARG A 220 17.47 -3.29 10.69
N GLN A 221 16.37 -3.27 11.42
CA GLN A 221 15.20 -2.50 11.01
C GLN A 221 15.53 -1.01 11.09
N VAL A 222 15.33 -0.30 9.99
CA VAL A 222 15.38 1.17 9.96
C VAL A 222 13.98 1.71 9.76
N VAL A 223 13.66 2.76 10.49
CA VAL A 223 12.41 3.51 10.38
C VAL A 223 12.71 4.97 10.13
N ALA A 224 12.12 5.53 9.07
CA ALA A 224 12.16 6.96 8.82
C ALA A 224 10.87 7.66 9.26
N HIS A 225 11.01 8.95 9.54
CA HIS A 225 9.90 9.84 9.83
C HIS A 225 10.15 11.22 9.23
N PHE A 226 9.13 11.76 8.57
CA PHE A 226 9.11 13.08 7.96
C PHE A 226 7.86 13.81 8.46
N CYS A 227 8.00 15.01 9.04
CA CYS A 227 6.84 15.79 9.48
C CYS A 227 6.82 17.18 8.87
N ASN A 228 5.63 17.76 8.80
CA ASN A 228 5.47 19.14 8.39
C ASN A 228 5.94 20.10 9.50
N ALA A 229 7.23 20.36 9.55
CA ALA A 229 7.84 21.31 10.46
C ALA A 229 8.77 22.26 9.73
N GLN A 230 8.80 23.52 10.18
CA GLN A 230 9.78 24.51 9.75
C GLN A 230 11.11 24.18 10.42
N ASN A 231 12.19 24.04 9.63
CA ASN A 231 13.55 23.66 10.07
C ASN A 231 13.73 22.19 10.49
N PHE A 232 12.89 21.27 10.01
CA PHE A 232 13.13 19.84 10.18
C PHE A 232 12.84 19.04 8.91
N GLY A 233 13.87 18.32 8.48
CA GLY A 233 13.93 17.56 7.25
C GLY A 233 13.55 16.08 7.34
N GLY A 234 13.42 15.53 8.54
CA GLY A 234 13.25 14.09 8.72
C GLY A 234 14.40 13.44 9.49
N VAL A 235 14.17 12.18 9.84
CA VAL A 235 15.08 11.36 10.62
C VAL A 235 15.01 9.91 10.15
N ALA A 236 16.13 9.18 10.28
CA ALA A 236 16.16 7.72 10.21
C ALA A 236 16.83 7.12 11.43
N ILE A 237 16.14 6.15 12.03
CA ILE A 237 16.58 5.44 13.23
C ILE A 237 16.72 3.95 12.91
N ALA A 238 17.91 3.39 13.15
CA ALA A 238 18.13 1.95 13.11
C ALA A 238 17.85 1.34 14.49
N ASP A 239 16.93 0.38 14.54
CA ASP A 239 16.66 -0.45 15.71
C ASP A 239 17.72 -1.55 15.83
N ASN A 240 18.48 -1.54 16.92
CA ASN A 240 19.51 -2.55 17.16
C ASN A 240 18.92 -3.92 17.52
N GLY A 241 17.60 -3.99 17.77
CA GLY A 241 16.90 -5.20 18.19
C GLY A 241 17.17 -5.57 19.65
N ASP A 242 18.09 -4.91 20.34
CA ASP A 242 18.46 -5.18 21.73
C ASP A 242 17.82 -4.23 22.76
N GLY A 243 16.77 -3.52 22.33
CA GLY A 243 16.14 -2.46 23.14
C GLY A 243 16.90 -1.13 23.07
N THR A 244 17.83 -0.97 22.13
CA THR A 244 18.48 0.31 21.85
C THR A 244 18.34 0.68 20.37
N TYR A 245 18.75 1.90 20.03
CA TYR A 245 18.73 2.39 18.66
C TYR A 245 20.02 3.14 18.31
N GLU A 246 20.21 3.38 17.02
CA GLU A 246 21.20 4.29 16.46
C GLU A 246 20.49 5.32 15.56
N GLU A 247 20.71 6.61 15.82
CA GLU A 247 20.34 7.67 14.88
C GLU A 247 21.31 7.62 13.70
N LEU A 248 20.80 7.28 12.52
CA LEU A 248 21.62 7.25 11.30
C LEU A 248 21.85 8.65 10.77
N TRP A 249 20.77 9.43 10.69
CA TRP A 249 20.81 10.82 10.27
C TRP A 249 19.56 11.58 10.73
N VAL A 250 19.75 12.89 10.87
CA VAL A 250 18.72 13.91 11.04
C VAL A 250 19.02 15.03 10.06
N GLY A 251 18.05 15.39 9.24
CA GLY A 251 18.25 16.39 8.19
C GLY A 251 17.29 16.19 7.02
N GLY A 252 17.52 16.92 5.95
CA GLY A 252 16.64 16.94 4.78
C GLY A 252 15.91 18.27 4.59
N PRO A 253 14.98 18.34 3.63
CA PRO A 253 14.25 19.54 3.26
C PRO A 253 13.10 19.87 4.21
N ASP A 254 12.83 21.16 4.44
CA ASP A 254 11.75 21.58 5.34
C ASP A 254 10.35 21.42 4.71
N SER A 255 9.31 21.47 5.57
CA SER A 255 7.90 21.60 5.17
C SER A 255 7.32 20.40 4.38
N PHE A 256 7.51 19.18 4.87
CA PHE A 256 6.83 18.01 4.29
C PHE A 256 5.31 18.18 4.23
N ASN A 257 4.68 17.48 3.29
CA ASN A 257 3.23 17.43 3.26
C ASN A 257 2.69 16.89 4.60
N TRP A 258 1.47 17.29 4.97
CA TRP A 258 0.93 17.02 6.31
C TRP A 258 1.05 15.57 6.73
N TRP A 259 0.81 14.62 5.84
CA TRP A 259 0.85 13.21 6.19
C TRP A 259 2.10 12.49 5.66
N GLY A 260 3.20 13.22 5.56
CA GLY A 260 4.47 12.77 5.00
C GLY A 260 4.87 11.40 5.50
N SER A 261 4.99 10.48 4.55
CA SER A 261 5.79 9.28 4.64
C SER A 261 6.59 9.21 3.35
N GLY A 262 7.88 8.89 3.42
CA GLY A 262 8.66 8.69 2.21
C GLY A 262 8.30 7.37 1.52
N ALA A 263 8.67 7.28 0.25
CA ALA A 263 8.64 6.03 -0.53
C ALA A 263 10.08 5.63 -0.87
N LEU A 264 10.45 4.40 -0.56
CA LEU A 264 11.77 3.87 -0.88
C LEU A 264 11.88 3.58 -2.39
N SER A 265 13.04 3.88 -2.97
CA SER A 265 13.38 3.48 -4.33
C SER A 265 13.44 1.96 -4.47
N ALA A 266 13.22 1.44 -5.68
CA ALA A 266 13.27 -0.01 -5.92
C ALA A 266 14.65 -0.63 -5.65
N ASP A 267 15.73 0.17 -5.78
CA ASP A 267 17.10 -0.23 -5.43
C ASP A 267 17.42 -0.08 -3.93
N GLY A 268 16.51 0.49 -3.14
CA GLY A 268 16.68 0.71 -1.70
C GLY A 268 17.67 1.80 -1.34
N LEU A 269 18.14 2.61 -2.29
CA LEU A 269 19.18 3.62 -2.08
C LEU A 269 18.65 5.02 -1.80
N ARG A 270 17.37 5.29 -2.10
CA ARG A 270 16.79 6.63 -1.98
C ARG A 270 15.41 6.58 -1.34
N ILE A 271 15.08 7.66 -0.65
CA ILE A 271 13.75 7.94 -0.14
C ILE A 271 13.20 9.13 -0.90
N TYR A 272 12.06 8.95 -1.56
CA TYR A 272 11.33 10.05 -2.19
C TYR A 272 10.31 10.63 -1.22
N VAL A 273 10.31 11.94 -1.09
CA VAL A 273 9.45 12.68 -0.16
C VAL A 273 8.88 13.92 -0.81
N THR A 274 7.61 14.19 -0.54
CA THR A 274 6.89 15.36 -1.05
C THR A 274 6.74 16.42 0.03
N THR A 275 6.93 17.67 -0.35
CA THR A 275 6.79 18.85 0.52
C THR A 275 5.75 19.80 -0.03
N PHE A 276 5.24 20.69 0.83
CA PHE A 276 4.50 21.83 0.33
C PHE A 276 5.45 22.83 -0.33
N ASN A 277 5.08 23.31 -1.51
CA ASN A 277 5.79 24.42 -2.16
C ASN A 277 5.44 25.76 -1.50
N ASP A 278 5.73 25.87 -0.21
CA ASP A 278 5.55 27.08 0.59
C ASP A 278 6.82 27.92 0.56
N GLY A 279 6.91 28.86 -0.39
CA GLY A 279 8.03 29.80 -0.49
C GLY A 279 9.22 29.28 -1.27
N ASP A 280 8.95 28.75 -2.47
CA ASP A 280 9.95 28.21 -3.42
C ASP A 280 10.66 26.93 -2.95
N VAL A 281 10.08 26.21 -1.98
CA VAL A 281 10.55 24.89 -1.56
C VAL A 281 10.26 23.88 -2.68
N PRO A 282 11.28 23.17 -3.21
CA PRO A 282 11.08 22.07 -4.15
C PRO A 282 10.02 21.09 -3.62
N PRO A 283 8.98 20.71 -4.38
CA PRO A 283 7.87 19.88 -3.91
C PRO A 283 8.17 18.37 -3.84
N LEU A 284 9.28 17.92 -4.44
CA LEU A 284 9.70 16.52 -4.44
C LEU A 284 11.22 16.44 -4.30
N TRP A 285 11.67 15.52 -3.45
CA TRP A 285 13.08 15.29 -3.16
C TRP A 285 13.39 13.80 -3.21
N ALA A 286 14.63 13.49 -3.58
CA ALA A 286 15.25 12.20 -3.29
C ALA A 286 16.35 12.39 -2.26
N ILE A 287 16.25 11.62 -1.18
CA ILE A 287 17.16 11.63 -0.04
C ILE A 287 17.93 10.31 -0.02
N ASP A 288 19.23 10.36 0.20
CA ASP A 288 20.07 9.17 0.35
C ASP A 288 19.73 8.44 1.66
N VAL A 289 19.51 7.12 1.59
CA VAL A 289 19.15 6.32 2.77
C VAL A 289 20.28 6.22 3.80
N GLU A 290 21.54 6.34 3.38
CA GLU A 290 22.72 6.12 4.21
C GLU A 290 22.99 7.32 5.13
N ASP A 291 22.90 8.55 4.59
CA ASP A 291 23.32 9.75 5.30
C ASP A 291 22.29 10.90 5.33
N GLY A 292 21.12 10.72 4.70
CA GLY A 292 20.07 11.74 4.67
C GLY A 292 20.39 12.93 3.76
N SER A 293 21.45 12.86 2.94
CA SER A 293 21.79 13.93 2.00
C SER A 293 20.80 14.00 0.84
N ILE A 294 20.61 15.21 0.31
CA ILE A 294 19.76 15.42 -0.87
C ILE A 294 20.53 14.94 -2.10
N VAL A 295 19.98 13.95 -2.80
CA VAL A 295 20.52 13.44 -4.06
C VAL A 295 20.07 14.33 -5.22
N TRP A 296 18.77 14.63 -5.27
CA TRP A 296 18.18 15.55 -6.22
C TRP A 296 16.84 16.08 -5.71
N ASP A 297 16.38 17.17 -6.30
CA ASP A 297 15.08 17.78 -6.06
C ASP A 297 14.44 18.22 -7.38
N VAL A 298 13.13 18.46 -7.35
CA VAL A 298 12.37 18.97 -8.49
C VAL A 298 12.00 20.43 -8.21
N PRO A 299 12.31 21.39 -9.11
CA PRO A 299 11.89 22.78 -8.93
C PRO A 299 10.38 22.92 -8.77
N GLY A 300 9.96 23.64 -7.73
CA GLY A 300 8.56 23.95 -7.48
C GLY A 300 8.07 25.15 -8.31
N TYR A 301 6.79 25.11 -8.69
CA TYR A 301 6.06 26.30 -9.12
C TYR A 301 4.78 26.39 -8.31
N ARG A 302 4.55 27.56 -7.71
CA ARG A 302 3.32 27.88 -6.97
C ARG A 302 2.63 29.04 -7.67
N ASP A 303 1.31 29.02 -7.66
CA ASP A 303 0.41 30.04 -8.22
C ASP A 303 0.53 30.21 -9.74
N ASP A 304 1.19 29.26 -10.41
CA ASP A 304 1.24 29.19 -11.87
C ASP A 304 0.25 28.11 -12.33
N PRO A 305 -0.90 28.47 -12.91
CA PRO A 305 -1.91 27.50 -13.30
C PRO A 305 -1.42 26.48 -14.33
N ASP A 306 -0.40 26.84 -15.13
CA ASP A 306 0.15 25.98 -16.18
C ASP A 306 1.32 25.14 -15.68
N ARG A 307 1.87 25.45 -14.49
CA ARG A 307 3.07 24.81 -13.95
C ARG A 307 2.99 24.37 -12.50
N GLU A 308 1.88 24.59 -11.79
CA GLU A 308 1.70 24.25 -10.38
C GLU A 308 2.18 22.82 -10.11
N MET A 309 3.06 22.67 -9.12
CA MET A 309 3.64 21.37 -8.72
C MET A 309 3.59 21.17 -7.20
N ASN A 310 2.62 21.75 -6.49
CA ASN A 310 2.49 21.50 -5.06
C ASN A 310 1.94 20.08 -4.82
N PHE A 311 2.77 19.14 -4.35
CA PHE A 311 2.37 17.74 -4.19
C PHE A 311 1.73 17.47 -2.83
N PHE A 312 0.44 17.14 -2.84
CA PHE A 312 -0.33 16.81 -1.64
C PHE A 312 -0.34 15.32 -1.39
N ALA A 313 -0.39 14.52 -2.45
CA ALA A 313 -0.28 13.06 -2.35
C ALA A 313 1.16 12.65 -2.06
N ARG A 314 1.28 11.50 -1.40
CA ARG A 314 2.56 10.84 -1.18
C ARG A 314 3.07 10.24 -2.49
N PRO A 315 4.40 10.15 -2.67
CA PRO A 315 4.95 9.51 -3.85
C PRO A 315 4.64 8.01 -3.83
N ALA A 316 4.41 7.43 -5.00
CA ALA A 316 4.44 5.99 -5.21
C ALA A 316 5.59 5.65 -6.17
N VAL A 317 6.25 4.52 -5.96
CA VAL A 317 7.42 4.11 -6.73
C VAL A 317 7.16 2.80 -7.44
N VAL A 318 7.44 2.76 -8.74
CA VAL A 318 7.48 1.52 -9.52
C VAL A 318 8.74 1.56 -10.39
N ASP A 319 9.58 0.53 -10.27
CA ASP A 319 10.89 0.49 -10.93
C ASP A 319 11.73 1.75 -10.60
N ASP A 320 12.22 2.47 -11.61
CA ASP A 320 12.96 3.72 -11.52
C ASP A 320 12.07 4.97 -11.63
N ARG A 321 10.76 4.83 -11.41
CA ARG A 321 9.77 5.90 -11.59
C ARG A 321 9.09 6.29 -10.30
N VAL A 322 8.91 7.60 -10.14
CA VAL A 322 8.27 8.24 -8.99
C VAL A 322 7.03 8.98 -9.47
N TYR A 323 5.88 8.61 -8.93
CA TYR A 323 4.58 9.20 -9.25
C TYR A 323 4.09 10.08 -8.11
N CYS A 324 3.68 11.31 -8.42
CA CYS A 324 3.22 12.27 -7.43
C CYS A 324 1.90 12.92 -7.86
N GLY A 325 1.00 13.14 -6.90
CA GLY A 325 -0.26 13.85 -7.09
C GLY A 325 -0.23 15.20 -6.37
N GLY A 326 -0.75 16.24 -7.01
CA GLY A 326 -0.66 17.59 -6.49
C GLY A 326 -1.87 18.47 -6.75
N GLY A 327 -1.72 19.74 -6.42
CA GLY A 327 -2.73 20.77 -6.64
C GLY A 327 -2.88 21.13 -8.11
N ARG A 328 -4.01 21.77 -8.42
CA ARG A 328 -4.42 22.07 -9.81
C ARG A 328 -4.55 20.80 -10.66
N GLY A 329 -4.89 19.68 -10.02
CA GLY A 329 -5.20 18.43 -10.68
C GLY A 329 -4.01 17.80 -11.38
N VAL A 330 -2.81 17.96 -10.84
CA VAL A 330 -1.59 17.38 -11.43
C VAL A 330 -1.35 15.95 -10.94
N VAL A 331 -1.03 15.06 -11.86
CA VAL A 331 -0.38 13.76 -11.58
C VAL A 331 0.87 13.69 -12.45
N ALA A 332 2.05 13.64 -11.83
CA ALA A 332 3.33 13.69 -12.53
C ALA A 332 4.12 12.39 -12.37
N CYS A 333 4.90 12.05 -13.39
CA CYS A 333 5.87 10.96 -13.37
C CYS A 333 7.28 11.51 -13.58
N TYR A 334 8.16 11.21 -12.62
CA TYR A 334 9.59 11.47 -12.72
C TYR A 334 10.35 10.16 -12.87
N GLN A 335 11.34 10.13 -13.76
CA GLN A 335 12.33 9.05 -13.80
C GLN A 335 13.53 9.42 -12.93
N ASP A 336 13.91 8.54 -12.02
CA ASP A 336 15.13 8.65 -11.23
C ASP A 336 16.33 8.14 -12.05
N LEU A 337 17.28 9.04 -12.30
CA LEU A 337 18.50 8.74 -13.06
C LEU A 337 19.73 8.64 -12.14
N GLY A 338 19.51 8.43 -10.85
CA GLY A 338 20.52 8.15 -9.83
C GLY A 338 21.14 9.38 -9.18
N GLY A 339 21.16 10.52 -9.88
CA GLY A 339 21.66 11.81 -9.39
C GLY A 339 20.88 13.02 -9.90
N ARG A 340 19.78 12.78 -10.62
CA ARG A 340 18.82 13.79 -11.08
C ARG A 340 17.48 13.12 -11.36
N ALA A 341 16.41 13.88 -11.31
CA ALA A 341 15.12 13.49 -11.85
C ALA A 341 14.92 14.02 -13.27
N GLU A 342 14.10 13.33 -14.05
CA GLU A 342 13.59 13.80 -15.34
C GLU A 342 12.06 13.69 -15.36
N LEU A 343 11.36 14.80 -15.63
CA LEU A 343 9.91 14.77 -15.80
C LEU A 343 9.59 14.04 -17.11
N MET A 344 8.99 12.86 -17.01
CA MET A 344 8.63 12.06 -18.18
C MET A 344 7.32 12.55 -18.77
N TRP A 345 6.33 12.79 -17.91
CA TRP A 345 5.03 13.31 -18.29
C TRP A 345 4.29 13.85 -17.07
N ASP A 346 3.32 14.73 -17.31
CA ASP A 346 2.32 15.13 -16.32
C ASP A 346 0.91 15.14 -16.93
N TYR A 347 -0.03 14.58 -16.19
CA TYR A 347 -1.45 14.74 -16.43
C TYR A 347 -1.95 15.98 -15.67
N ARG A 348 -2.76 16.80 -16.33
CA ARG A 348 -3.43 17.96 -15.72
C ARG A 348 -4.88 18.03 -16.17
N ASP A 349 -5.78 18.19 -15.22
CA ASP A 349 -7.18 18.58 -15.50
C ASP A 349 -7.50 20.01 -15.06
N GLN A 350 -6.56 20.70 -14.41
CA GLN A 350 -6.71 22.07 -13.87
C GLN A 350 -7.78 22.22 -12.79
N GLU A 351 -8.30 21.10 -12.29
CA GLU A 351 -9.26 21.05 -11.19
C GLU A 351 -8.50 20.84 -9.87
N ASP A 352 -9.13 20.35 -8.81
CA ASP A 352 -8.71 20.47 -7.40
C ASP A 352 -7.34 19.85 -7.02
N GLU A 353 -7.24 19.06 -5.94
CA GLU A 353 -5.97 18.53 -5.45
C GLU A 353 -6.01 16.99 -5.47
N TYR A 354 -5.03 16.34 -6.09
CA TYR A 354 -4.83 14.90 -5.90
C TYR A 354 -4.09 14.67 -4.59
N THR A 355 -4.78 14.11 -3.61
CA THR A 355 -4.26 13.88 -2.25
C THR A 355 -4.01 12.41 -1.97
N CYS A 356 -4.53 11.53 -2.81
CA CYS A 356 -4.22 10.12 -2.74
C CYS A 356 -3.72 9.60 -4.07
N LEU A 357 -2.60 8.89 -4.04
CA LEU A 357 -2.02 8.22 -5.18
C LEU A 357 -1.59 6.80 -4.78
N SER A 358 -1.72 5.87 -5.72
CA SER A 358 -1.09 4.55 -5.72
C SER A 358 -0.61 4.21 -7.11
N ALA A 359 0.40 3.37 -7.21
CA ALA A 359 0.90 2.89 -8.49
C ALA A 359 1.25 1.40 -8.40
N VAL A 360 1.01 0.65 -9.47
CA VAL A 360 1.29 -0.80 -9.51
C VAL A 360 1.85 -1.20 -10.86
N LYS A 361 2.85 -2.09 -10.85
CA LYS A 361 3.25 -2.87 -12.03
C LYS A 361 2.32 -4.07 -12.15
N ALA A 362 1.50 -4.11 -13.19
CA ALA A 362 0.63 -5.25 -13.43
C ALA A 362 1.36 -6.40 -14.12
N GLN A 363 0.74 -7.59 -14.11
CA GLN A 363 1.26 -8.80 -14.75
C GLN A 363 1.45 -8.67 -16.27
N ASP A 364 0.73 -7.75 -16.91
CA ASP A 364 0.91 -7.45 -18.34
C ASP A 364 2.16 -6.60 -18.64
N GLY A 365 2.91 -6.21 -17.59
CA GLY A 365 4.12 -5.42 -17.67
C GLY A 365 3.90 -3.91 -17.73
N ASN A 366 2.65 -3.45 -17.72
CA ASN A 366 2.33 -2.03 -17.68
C ASN A 366 2.30 -1.51 -16.25
N THR A 367 2.54 -0.20 -16.09
CA THR A 367 2.37 0.48 -14.80
C THR A 367 1.08 1.29 -14.82
N TYR A 368 0.25 1.12 -13.79
CA TYR A 368 -1.00 1.85 -13.61
C TYR A 368 -0.95 2.74 -12.38
N ILE A 369 -1.49 3.94 -12.51
CA ILE A 369 -1.52 4.97 -11.48
C ILE A 369 -2.98 5.28 -11.16
N TYR A 370 -3.31 5.24 -9.87
CA TYR A 370 -4.64 5.52 -9.34
C TYR A 370 -4.56 6.78 -8.48
N ALA A 371 -5.06 7.88 -9.02
CA ALA A 371 -5.07 9.16 -8.34
C ALA A 371 -6.50 9.53 -7.95
N VAL A 372 -6.70 9.86 -6.67
CA VAL A 372 -8.00 10.28 -6.16
C VAL A 372 -7.94 11.72 -5.69
N ARG A 373 -8.88 12.50 -6.21
CA ARG A 373 -8.99 13.92 -5.95
C ARG A 373 -9.70 14.20 -4.62
N GLN A 374 -9.17 15.18 -3.90
CA GLN A 374 -9.89 15.90 -2.85
C GLN A 374 -10.75 16.95 -3.53
N GLY A 375 -12.08 16.91 -3.32
CA GLY A 375 -12.94 18.01 -3.75
C GLY A 375 -12.59 19.31 -3.01
N LEU A 376 -12.68 20.46 -3.69
CA LEU A 376 -12.50 21.76 -3.05
C LEU A 376 -13.41 21.93 -1.83
N ILE A 377 -12.90 22.62 -0.81
CA ILE A 377 -13.73 23.18 0.27
C ILE A 377 -14.89 24.02 -0.31
N GLN A 378 -14.71 24.61 -1.48
CA GLN A 378 -15.65 25.51 -2.15
C GLN A 378 -16.64 24.81 -3.10
N ILE A 379 -16.33 23.60 -3.61
CA ILE A 379 -17.26 22.76 -4.39
C ILE A 379 -17.46 21.48 -3.57
N PRO A 380 -18.27 21.55 -2.49
CA PRO A 380 -18.45 20.41 -1.63
C PRO A 380 -18.98 19.20 -2.43
N ASN A 381 -18.40 18.04 -2.14
CA ASN A 381 -18.94 16.70 -2.43
C ASN A 381 -18.62 16.05 -3.79
N ARG A 382 -17.45 16.28 -4.39
CA ARG A 382 -17.01 15.46 -5.53
C ARG A 382 -15.61 14.90 -5.33
N GLY A 383 -15.54 13.62 -4.98
CA GLY A 383 -14.35 12.81 -5.21
C GLY A 383 -14.27 12.41 -6.68
N THR A 384 -13.06 12.25 -7.19
CA THR A 384 -12.85 11.77 -8.56
C THR A 384 -11.68 10.82 -8.57
N LEU A 385 -11.86 9.65 -9.17
CA LEU A 385 -10.80 8.71 -9.49
C LEU A 385 -10.33 8.96 -10.92
N VAL A 386 -9.03 9.10 -11.10
CA VAL A 386 -8.36 9.02 -12.39
C VAL A 386 -7.43 7.81 -12.39
N VAL A 387 -7.50 7.02 -13.47
CA VAL A 387 -6.60 5.90 -13.72
C VAL A 387 -5.78 6.19 -14.97
N LEU A 388 -4.46 6.21 -14.81
CA LEU A 388 -3.50 6.45 -15.88
C LEU A 388 -2.67 5.18 -16.11
N ARG A 389 -2.34 4.89 -17.36
CA ARG A 389 -1.25 3.97 -17.71
C ARG A 389 -0.02 4.79 -18.06
N ASP A 390 1.12 4.38 -17.52
CA ASP A 390 2.41 4.91 -17.92
C ASP A 390 2.91 4.25 -19.21
N ASP A 391 3.13 5.05 -20.24
CA ASP A 391 3.61 4.60 -21.57
C ASP A 391 5.10 4.90 -21.79
N GLY A 392 5.83 5.31 -20.75
CA GLY A 392 7.24 5.66 -20.85
C GLY A 392 7.46 7.18 -20.85
N ASP A 393 7.35 7.82 -22.02
CA ASP A 393 7.50 9.27 -22.20
C ASP A 393 6.15 10.01 -22.27
N THR A 394 5.05 9.27 -22.10
CA THR A 394 3.68 9.78 -22.13
C THR A 394 2.82 8.91 -21.21
N TYR A 395 1.54 9.25 -21.14
CA TYR A 395 0.53 8.46 -20.43
C TYR A 395 -0.71 8.25 -21.31
N THR A 396 -1.50 7.25 -20.93
CA THR A 396 -2.85 7.05 -21.44
C THR A 396 -3.84 7.14 -20.28
N LYS A 397 -4.82 8.04 -20.36
CA LYS A 397 -5.93 8.08 -19.39
C LYS A 397 -6.93 6.96 -19.69
N LEU A 398 -7.08 6.02 -18.77
CA LEU A 398 -7.94 4.85 -18.91
C LEU A 398 -9.32 5.07 -18.31
N LEU A 399 -9.38 5.78 -17.17
CA LEU A 399 -10.62 6.08 -16.46
C LEU A 399 -10.54 7.47 -15.85
N GLU A 400 -11.66 8.18 -15.89
CA GLU A 400 -11.95 9.33 -15.04
C GLU A 400 -13.42 9.22 -14.64
N THR A 401 -13.69 9.15 -13.35
CA THR A 401 -15.06 8.99 -12.84
C THR A 401 -15.22 9.59 -11.45
N ASP A 402 -16.35 10.23 -11.22
CA ASP A 402 -16.87 10.61 -9.91
C ASP A 402 -18.08 9.75 -9.51
N LEU A 403 -18.30 8.63 -10.22
CA LEU A 403 -19.47 7.77 -10.11
C LEU A 403 -20.79 8.54 -10.25
N ASP A 404 -20.87 9.43 -11.25
CA ASP A 404 -22.01 10.34 -11.48
C ASP A 404 -22.29 11.26 -10.26
N GLY A 405 -21.21 11.67 -9.60
CA GLY A 405 -21.23 12.49 -8.38
C GLY A 405 -21.53 11.72 -7.10
N LEU A 406 -21.53 10.39 -7.12
CA LEU A 406 -21.72 9.54 -5.93
C LEU A 406 -20.41 9.32 -5.16
N MET A 407 -19.26 9.56 -5.78
CA MET A 407 -17.97 9.44 -5.12
C MET A 407 -17.72 10.65 -4.20
N LEU A 408 -17.60 10.38 -2.91
CA LEU A 408 -17.34 11.37 -1.88
C LEU A 408 -15.86 11.82 -1.92
N PRO A 409 -15.56 13.08 -1.59
CA PRO A 409 -14.21 13.60 -1.63
C PRO A 409 -13.31 12.89 -0.60
N THR A 410 -12.01 12.88 -0.88
CA THR A 410 -11.00 12.34 0.02
C THR A 410 -10.25 13.49 0.68
N LEU A 411 -10.76 14.00 1.80
CA LEU A 411 -10.08 15.11 2.48
C LEU A 411 -8.77 14.61 3.11
N TYR A 412 -7.70 15.41 3.02
CA TYR A 412 -6.42 15.20 3.71
C TYR A 412 -5.72 13.88 3.43
N SER A 413 -5.86 13.30 2.24
CA SER A 413 -5.20 12.03 1.89
C SER A 413 -5.66 10.84 2.78
N ASN A 414 -6.83 10.95 3.41
CA ASN A 414 -7.34 9.99 4.40
C ASN A 414 -7.76 8.65 3.79
N SER A 415 -8.01 8.65 2.49
CA SER A 415 -8.61 7.54 1.79
C SER A 415 -7.60 6.86 0.89
N SER A 416 -6.93 5.84 1.38
CA SER A 416 -5.94 5.13 0.59
C SER A 416 -6.57 4.40 -0.60
N CYS A 417 -6.15 4.75 -1.81
CA CYS A 417 -6.12 3.83 -2.94
C CYS A 417 -5.31 2.61 -2.49
N THR A 418 -5.98 1.51 -2.22
CA THR A 418 -5.32 0.26 -1.82
C THR A 418 -5.64 -0.79 -2.84
N ILE A 419 -4.64 -1.50 -3.31
CA ILE A 419 -4.72 -2.48 -4.37
C ILE A 419 -4.39 -3.83 -3.75
N ASP A 420 -5.33 -4.77 -3.82
CA ASP A 420 -5.09 -6.16 -3.36
C ASP A 420 -4.34 -6.99 -4.42
N ASP A 421 -4.03 -8.25 -4.08
CA ASP A 421 -3.33 -9.20 -4.96
C ASP A 421 -4.11 -9.58 -6.23
N ALA A 422 -5.42 -9.32 -6.23
CA ALA A 422 -6.25 -9.50 -7.41
C ALA A 422 -6.31 -8.23 -8.27
N GLY A 423 -5.58 -7.17 -7.90
CA GLY A 423 -5.61 -5.87 -8.56
C GLY A 423 -6.86 -5.04 -8.27
N ASN A 424 -7.69 -5.42 -7.29
CA ASN A 424 -8.86 -4.62 -6.93
C ASN A 424 -8.42 -3.37 -6.18
N LEU A 425 -8.95 -2.24 -6.58
CA LEU A 425 -8.71 -0.95 -5.96
C LEU A 425 -9.85 -0.62 -4.97
N TYR A 426 -9.48 -0.36 -3.73
CA TYR A 426 -10.35 0.14 -2.67
C TYR A 426 -10.04 1.61 -2.41
N ILE A 427 -11.08 2.43 -2.30
CA ILE A 427 -10.97 3.86 -2.05
C ILE A 427 -11.96 4.23 -0.94
N GLY A 428 -11.50 4.95 0.07
CA GLY A 428 -12.36 5.57 1.07
C GLY A 428 -12.90 6.90 0.53
N GLY A 429 -14.04 7.34 0.99
CA GLY A 429 -14.57 8.67 0.74
C GLY A 429 -15.10 9.27 2.03
N GLY A 430 -15.27 10.58 2.04
CA GLY A 430 -15.85 11.30 3.16
C GLY A 430 -14.91 12.37 3.70
N ASN A 431 -15.51 13.33 4.39
CA ASN A 431 -14.80 14.40 5.06
C ASN A 431 -14.69 14.07 6.55
N SER A 432 -13.46 13.94 7.05
CA SER A 432 -13.20 13.67 8.47
C SER A 432 -13.59 14.79 9.45
N PHE A 433 -14.01 15.95 8.93
CA PHE A 433 -14.42 17.12 9.72
C PHE A 433 -15.90 17.47 9.54
N ASP A 434 -16.63 16.75 8.68
CA ASP A 434 -18.06 16.99 8.45
C ASP A 434 -18.89 16.02 9.29
N GLU A 435 -18.68 16.10 10.59
CA GLU A 435 -19.30 15.29 11.62
C GLU A 435 -20.83 15.43 11.53
N GLY A 436 -21.50 14.34 11.17
CA GLY A 436 -22.97 14.22 11.20
C GLY A 436 -23.74 14.62 9.94
N VAL A 437 -23.08 15.13 8.88
CA VAL A 437 -23.77 15.53 7.64
C VAL A 437 -23.45 14.62 6.46
N ASN A 438 -22.23 14.10 6.36
CA ASN A 438 -21.82 13.24 5.25
C ASN A 438 -21.21 11.93 5.78
N PRO A 439 -21.90 10.78 5.68
CA PRO A 439 -21.30 9.49 6.00
C PRO A 439 -20.06 9.25 5.12
N GLY A 440 -19.15 8.39 5.57
CA GLY A 440 -18.04 7.94 4.74
C GLY A 440 -18.55 7.09 3.56
N GLY A 441 -17.66 6.85 2.60
CA GLY A 441 -17.90 5.92 1.49
C GLY A 441 -16.75 4.93 1.37
N ILE A 442 -17.02 3.73 0.87
CA ILE A 442 -16.01 2.82 0.35
C ILE A 442 -16.40 2.44 -1.07
N TYR A 443 -15.46 2.57 -1.99
CA TYR A 443 -15.64 2.25 -3.40
C TYR A 443 -14.65 1.17 -3.77
N LYS A 444 -15.14 0.11 -4.43
CA LYS A 444 -14.29 -0.91 -5.03
C LYS A 444 -14.33 -0.82 -6.55
N PHE A 445 -13.16 -0.84 -7.15
CA PHE A 445 -12.97 -1.06 -8.57
C PHE A 445 -12.25 -2.38 -8.77
N THR A 446 -12.69 -3.16 -9.73
CA THR A 446 -12.07 -4.43 -10.11
C THR A 446 -11.30 -4.23 -11.41
N PRO A 447 -10.20 -4.98 -11.63
CA PRO A 447 -9.63 -5.07 -12.95
C PRO A 447 -10.70 -5.47 -13.94
N ASP A 448 -10.63 -4.89 -15.13
CA ASP A 448 -11.51 -5.32 -16.20
C ASP A 448 -11.10 -6.72 -16.69
N VAL A 449 -11.47 -7.74 -15.91
CA VAL A 449 -11.32 -9.15 -16.27
C VAL A 449 -12.32 -9.56 -17.35
N THR A 450 -13.07 -8.62 -17.94
CA THR A 450 -13.77 -8.87 -19.21
C THR A 450 -12.81 -9.01 -20.39
N GLY A 451 -11.50 -8.82 -20.16
CA GLY A 451 -10.43 -9.28 -21.03
C GLY A 451 -10.18 -10.80 -20.97
N LEU A 452 -9.44 -11.29 -21.95
CA LEU A 452 -8.99 -12.68 -22.00
C LEU A 452 -8.11 -12.97 -20.76
N ALA A 453 -8.37 -14.01 -19.98
CA ALA A 453 -7.60 -14.35 -18.77
C ALA A 453 -7.11 -15.80 -18.85
N LEU A 454 -5.82 -16.04 -18.59
CA LEU A 454 -5.18 -17.33 -18.72
C LEU A 454 -4.87 -17.96 -17.36
N THR A 455 -5.40 -19.16 -17.12
CA THR A 455 -5.09 -20.00 -15.95
C THR A 455 -4.54 -21.36 -16.38
N THR A 456 -3.83 -22.05 -15.48
CA THR A 456 -3.26 -23.37 -15.75
C THR A 456 -3.69 -24.40 -14.71
N VAL A 457 -3.84 -25.66 -15.13
CA VAL A 457 -4.17 -26.80 -14.26
C VAL A 457 -3.37 -28.02 -14.73
N GLY A 458 -2.69 -28.72 -13.83
CA GLY A 458 -1.96 -29.95 -14.16
C GLY A 458 -0.66 -30.08 -13.38
N THR A 459 0.27 -30.86 -13.92
CA THR A 459 1.61 -31.05 -13.34
C THR A 459 2.68 -30.84 -14.40
N CYS A 460 3.74 -30.11 -14.06
CA CYS A 460 4.95 -30.05 -14.88
C CYS A 460 6.10 -30.83 -14.21
N PRO A 461 6.77 -31.77 -14.91
CA PRO A 461 6.43 -32.29 -16.24
C PRO A 461 5.16 -33.14 -16.20
N GLY A 462 4.39 -33.12 -17.29
CA GLY A 462 3.16 -33.91 -17.36
C GLY A 462 2.11 -33.28 -18.24
N ASP A 463 0.88 -33.74 -18.09
CA ASP A 463 -0.26 -33.17 -18.79
C ASP A 463 -0.69 -31.88 -18.07
N MET A 464 -0.80 -30.80 -18.84
CA MET A 464 -1.29 -29.51 -18.37
C MET A 464 -2.41 -29.02 -19.30
N ARG A 465 -3.39 -28.37 -18.68
CA ARG A 465 -4.47 -27.65 -19.34
C ARG A 465 -4.29 -26.17 -19.11
N PHE A 466 -4.23 -25.42 -20.20
CA PHE A 466 -4.31 -23.97 -20.23
C PHE A 466 -5.76 -23.59 -20.51
N LYS A 467 -6.33 -22.71 -19.69
CA LYS A 467 -7.69 -22.21 -19.86
C LYS A 467 -7.63 -20.71 -20.09
N ALA A 468 -8.22 -20.24 -21.18
CA ALA A 468 -8.41 -18.84 -21.43
C ALA A 468 -9.90 -18.50 -21.27
N ASP A 469 -10.26 -17.79 -20.21
CA ASP A 469 -11.59 -17.26 -19.94
C ASP A 469 -11.73 -15.86 -20.57
N GLY A 470 -12.96 -15.37 -20.80
CA GLY A 470 -13.18 -14.02 -21.36
C GLY A 470 -12.89 -13.88 -22.86
N ALA A 471 -12.70 -14.98 -23.60
CA ALA A 471 -12.54 -14.92 -25.05
C ALA A 471 -13.87 -14.62 -25.76
N THR A 472 -13.79 -14.17 -27.01
CA THR A 472 -14.96 -14.05 -27.88
C THR A 472 -15.61 -15.43 -28.06
N ALA A 473 -16.88 -15.54 -27.65
CA ALA A 473 -17.61 -16.81 -27.62
C ALA A 473 -17.66 -17.48 -29.02
N ASN A 474 -17.36 -18.78 -29.07
CA ASN A 474 -17.28 -19.61 -30.29
C ASN A 474 -16.16 -19.23 -31.29
N GLU A 475 -15.30 -18.25 -30.98
CA GLU A 475 -14.22 -17.81 -31.84
C GLU A 475 -12.86 -18.38 -31.43
N LYS A 476 -11.80 -18.09 -32.20
CA LYS A 476 -10.48 -18.70 -32.02
C LYS A 476 -9.63 -17.96 -30.99
N VAL A 477 -8.97 -18.74 -30.14
CA VAL A 477 -7.94 -18.30 -29.20
C VAL A 477 -6.63 -19.00 -29.51
N ALA A 478 -5.56 -18.23 -29.68
CA ALA A 478 -4.20 -18.72 -29.82
C ALA A 478 -3.52 -18.78 -28.44
N PHE A 479 -2.81 -19.87 -28.17
CA PHE A 479 -1.92 -20.00 -27.01
C PHE A 479 -0.48 -19.89 -27.51
N ILE A 480 0.28 -18.97 -26.95
CA ILE A 480 1.62 -18.56 -27.39
C ILE A 480 2.58 -18.73 -26.21
N TYR A 481 3.77 -19.27 -26.44
CA TYR A 481 4.77 -19.47 -25.39
C TYR A 481 6.12 -18.84 -25.72
N ALA A 482 6.91 -18.50 -24.71
CA ALA A 482 8.27 -17.96 -24.85
C ALA A 482 9.19 -18.40 -23.70
N GLU A 483 10.50 -18.24 -23.87
CA GLU A 483 11.53 -18.51 -22.84
C GLU A 483 11.71 -17.35 -21.85
N GLY A 484 10.94 -16.26 -22.00
CA GLY A 484 10.97 -15.11 -21.10
C GLY A 484 9.82 -14.13 -21.39
N THR A 485 9.49 -13.31 -20.40
CA THR A 485 8.60 -12.15 -20.55
C THR A 485 9.30 -11.04 -21.33
N GLY A 486 8.53 -10.14 -21.93
CA GLY A 486 9.05 -9.02 -22.70
C GLY A 486 7.96 -8.31 -23.47
N SER A 487 8.34 -7.61 -24.53
CA SER A 487 7.42 -6.89 -25.39
C SER A 487 7.75 -7.20 -26.85
N VAL A 488 7.01 -8.12 -27.46
CA VAL A 488 7.18 -8.48 -28.88
C VAL A 488 5.91 -8.20 -29.67
N SER A 489 6.03 -7.46 -30.75
CA SER A 489 4.90 -7.20 -31.65
C SER A 489 4.64 -8.39 -32.56
N ILE A 490 3.37 -8.74 -32.76
CA ILE A 490 2.99 -9.76 -33.74
C ILE A 490 3.37 -9.29 -35.16
N PRO A 491 4.23 -10.03 -35.88
CA PRO A 491 4.74 -9.59 -37.17
C PRO A 491 3.66 -9.65 -38.26
N SER A 492 3.87 -8.87 -39.32
CA SER A 492 2.97 -8.83 -40.47
C SER A 492 2.73 -10.22 -41.09
N GLY A 493 1.52 -10.41 -41.63
CA GLY A 493 1.08 -11.69 -42.20
C GLY A 493 0.41 -12.65 -41.21
N ASN A 494 0.30 -12.28 -39.94
CA ASN A 494 -0.44 -13.02 -38.91
C ASN A 494 -1.73 -12.28 -38.51
N PRO A 495 -2.76 -12.99 -38.00
CA PRO A 495 -3.87 -12.35 -37.30
C PRO A 495 -3.34 -11.46 -36.17
N CYS A 496 -4.01 -10.34 -35.91
CA CYS A 496 -3.62 -9.38 -34.86
C CYS A 496 -2.23 -8.76 -35.05
N VAL A 497 -1.83 -8.50 -36.30
CA VAL A 497 -0.61 -7.76 -36.62
C VAL A 497 -0.51 -6.46 -35.81
N GLY A 498 0.66 -6.21 -35.23
CA GLY A 498 0.92 -5.01 -34.43
C GLY A 498 0.58 -5.14 -32.95
N THR A 499 -0.25 -6.12 -32.55
CA THR A 499 -0.54 -6.38 -31.13
C THR A 499 0.76 -6.72 -30.40
N MET A 500 0.99 -6.06 -29.26
CA MET A 500 2.13 -6.34 -28.38
C MET A 500 1.80 -7.50 -27.45
N LEU A 501 2.66 -8.52 -27.44
CA LEU A 501 2.60 -9.63 -26.50
C LEU A 501 3.47 -9.33 -25.28
N GLY A 502 3.08 -9.84 -24.11
CA GLY A 502 3.87 -9.78 -22.86
C GLY A 502 5.04 -10.78 -22.84
N LEU A 503 5.44 -11.26 -24.02
CA LEU A 503 6.46 -12.29 -24.23
C LEU A 503 7.66 -11.67 -24.96
N ASN A 504 8.85 -12.24 -24.78
CA ASN A 504 10.02 -11.76 -25.52
C ASN A 504 10.06 -12.30 -26.97
N GLY A 505 11.13 -11.95 -27.71
CA GLY A 505 11.33 -12.34 -29.11
C GLY A 505 11.45 -13.85 -29.38
N THR A 506 11.40 -14.72 -28.36
CA THR A 506 11.35 -16.18 -28.53
C THR A 506 9.93 -16.73 -28.67
N ALA A 507 8.91 -15.85 -28.66
CA ALA A 507 7.50 -16.19 -28.74
C ALA A 507 7.18 -17.12 -29.94
N LYS A 508 6.46 -18.21 -29.65
CA LYS A 508 6.04 -19.24 -30.61
C LYS A 508 4.60 -19.65 -30.34
N LEU A 509 3.86 -19.95 -31.41
CA LEU A 509 2.51 -20.50 -31.28
C LEU A 509 2.57 -21.92 -30.71
N ALA A 510 1.87 -22.16 -29.59
CA ALA A 510 1.66 -23.50 -29.02
C ALA A 510 0.50 -24.22 -29.73
N GLY A 511 -0.61 -23.51 -29.94
CA GLY A 511 -1.82 -24.05 -30.56
C GLY A 511 -2.93 -23.01 -30.69
N VAL A 512 -3.98 -23.35 -31.44
CA VAL A 512 -5.19 -22.54 -31.58
C VAL A 512 -6.40 -23.44 -31.32
N VAL A 513 -7.31 -22.98 -30.47
CA VAL A 513 -8.56 -23.68 -30.14
C VAL A 513 -9.72 -22.70 -30.27
N ASN A 514 -10.95 -23.20 -30.37
CA ASN A 514 -12.13 -22.35 -30.28
C ASN A 514 -12.54 -22.20 -28.81
N ALA A 515 -12.94 -21.00 -28.41
CA ALA A 515 -13.66 -20.78 -27.17
C ALA A 515 -15.06 -21.39 -27.29
N ASP A 516 -15.66 -21.77 -26.17
CA ASP A 516 -17.05 -22.20 -26.13
C ASP A 516 -18.03 -21.00 -26.12
N ALA A 517 -19.33 -21.29 -25.96
CA ALA A 517 -20.36 -20.26 -25.95
C ALA A 517 -20.28 -19.30 -24.75
N THR A 518 -19.51 -19.65 -23.72
CA THR A 518 -19.25 -18.80 -22.55
C THR A 518 -17.95 -18.00 -22.67
N GLY A 519 -17.21 -18.16 -23.78
CA GLY A 519 -15.91 -17.51 -23.96
C GLY A 519 -14.75 -18.28 -23.33
N LEU A 520 -14.93 -19.55 -22.97
CA LEU A 520 -13.88 -20.38 -22.38
C LEU A 520 -13.18 -21.22 -23.44
N ALA A 521 -11.89 -21.00 -23.63
CA ALA A 521 -11.00 -21.79 -24.49
C ALA A 521 -10.10 -22.70 -23.65
N LYS A 522 -9.94 -23.97 -24.05
CA LYS A 522 -9.11 -24.96 -23.33
C LYS A 522 -8.07 -25.55 -24.27
N PHE A 523 -6.80 -25.47 -23.89
CA PHE A 523 -5.68 -26.07 -24.60
C PHE A 523 -4.98 -27.09 -23.72
N ASP A 524 -5.16 -28.38 -24.04
CA ASP A 524 -4.52 -29.50 -23.36
C ASP A 524 -3.22 -29.88 -24.09
N THR A 525 -2.12 -29.99 -23.35
CA THR A 525 -0.84 -30.41 -23.91
C THR A 525 0.02 -31.12 -22.87
N ARG A 526 1.00 -31.89 -23.33
CA ARG A 526 2.01 -32.51 -22.46
C ARG A 526 3.25 -31.64 -22.40
N VAL A 527 3.52 -31.10 -21.22
CA VAL A 527 4.66 -30.22 -20.97
C VAL A 527 5.91 -31.05 -20.61
N PRO A 528 7.03 -30.88 -21.35
CA PRO A 528 8.28 -31.57 -21.05
C PRO A 528 8.99 -30.94 -19.85
N SER A 529 9.79 -31.72 -19.11
CA SER A 529 10.50 -31.26 -17.90
C SER A 529 11.40 -30.05 -18.12
N LYS A 530 11.94 -29.89 -19.34
CA LYS A 530 12.78 -28.76 -19.71
C LYS A 530 12.04 -27.41 -19.78
N ALA A 531 10.70 -27.42 -19.78
CA ALA A 531 9.87 -26.21 -19.85
C ALA A 531 9.42 -25.71 -18.46
N CYS A 532 9.41 -26.58 -17.44
CA CYS A 532 8.97 -26.23 -16.09
C CYS A 532 9.89 -25.19 -15.46
N GLY A 533 9.31 -24.11 -14.93
CA GLY A 533 9.99 -22.95 -14.37
C GLY A 533 10.79 -22.12 -15.39
N ARG A 534 10.54 -22.29 -16.70
CA ARG A 534 11.33 -21.63 -17.77
C ARG A 534 10.51 -21.07 -18.92
N ILE A 535 9.34 -21.63 -19.18
CA ILE A 535 8.49 -21.22 -20.30
C ILE A 535 7.31 -20.43 -19.77
N TYR A 536 7.06 -19.29 -20.39
CA TYR A 536 5.91 -18.44 -20.15
C TYR A 536 4.87 -18.69 -21.24
N MET A 537 3.58 -18.63 -20.90
CA MET A 537 2.45 -18.80 -21.81
C MET A 537 1.54 -17.57 -21.75
N GLN A 538 0.98 -17.18 -22.90
CA GLN A 538 -0.03 -16.13 -23.03
C GLN A 538 -1.11 -16.60 -24.01
N ALA A 539 -2.36 -16.20 -23.80
CA ALA A 539 -3.46 -16.40 -24.74
C ALA A 539 -3.72 -15.11 -25.55
N LEU A 540 -4.22 -15.27 -26.77
CA LEU A 540 -4.58 -14.18 -27.67
C LEU A 540 -5.93 -14.51 -28.34
N ASP A 541 -6.92 -13.67 -28.14
CA ASP A 541 -8.20 -13.74 -28.84
C ASP A 541 -7.99 -13.23 -30.26
N LEU A 542 -8.18 -14.10 -31.25
CA LEU A 542 -7.90 -13.75 -32.65
C LEU A 542 -8.96 -12.86 -33.30
N THR A 543 -10.08 -12.61 -32.61
CA THR A 543 -11.16 -11.74 -33.07
C THR A 543 -10.97 -10.32 -32.58
N THR A 544 -10.74 -10.14 -31.28
CA THR A 544 -10.57 -8.82 -30.65
C THR A 544 -9.12 -8.37 -30.62
N CYS A 545 -8.19 -9.29 -30.82
CA CYS A 545 -6.76 -9.09 -30.61
C CYS A 545 -6.39 -8.73 -29.16
N GLY A 546 -7.29 -9.04 -28.21
CA GLY A 546 -7.01 -8.97 -26.78
C GLY A 546 -6.08 -10.10 -26.34
N THR A 547 -5.10 -9.76 -25.51
CA THR A 547 -4.16 -10.71 -24.92
C THR A 547 -4.52 -11.00 -23.46
N SER A 548 -4.17 -12.18 -22.97
CA SER A 548 -4.26 -12.47 -21.54
C SER A 548 -3.05 -12.01 -20.74
N ASN A 549 -3.13 -12.18 -19.42
CA ASN A 549 -1.96 -12.25 -18.56
C ASN A 549 -0.97 -13.35 -19.01
N VAL A 550 0.28 -13.24 -18.57
CA VAL A 550 1.36 -14.18 -18.88
C VAL A 550 1.59 -15.09 -17.68
N VAL A 551 1.57 -16.40 -17.88
CA VAL A 551 1.75 -17.39 -16.82
C VAL A 551 3.06 -18.16 -17.00
N LEU A 552 3.84 -18.31 -15.92
CA LEU A 552 4.99 -19.24 -15.89
C LEU A 552 4.45 -20.68 -15.79
N ILE A 553 5.01 -21.58 -16.59
CA ILE A 553 4.66 -23.00 -16.52
C ILE A 553 5.49 -23.65 -15.41
N GLU A 554 4.85 -24.03 -14.29
CA GLU A 554 5.50 -24.60 -13.10
C GLU A 554 5.28 -26.09 -12.88
#